data_AF-A0A9D1H511-F1
#
_entry.id   AF-A0A9D1H511-F1
#
_cell.length_a   1.000
_cell.length_b   1.000
_cell.length_c   1.000
_cell.angle_alpha   90.00
_cell.angle_beta   90.00
_cell.angle_gamma   90.00
#
_symmetry.space_group_name_H-M   'P 1'
#
loop_
_entity.id
_entity.type
_entity.pdbx_description
1 polymer ?
#
loop_
_entity_poly.entity_id
_entity_poly.type
_entity_poly.pdbx_seq_one_letter_code
_entity_poly.pdbx_strand_id
1 'polypeptide(L)'
;MVVQTAKFFRNREEKNPYDFAAYRRNLKIKKIQRIILTVMSLVIILLMVILGIYLNRNYDVNDLAQNLTGNKVETGTVQSSGFPVSLVGEVPQELVVSGNSLVLRTTDEIIFFDSSGNTQHSFTHRFTNPVMKPGSSRLLTYDRGGYSYRIDSSSGLHYTGRTESTILTGAISGRGSYALAVSETRYAGSVIVNSRTNEEILRWY
;
A
#
# COMPACT_ATOMS: atom_id res chain seq x y z
N MET A 1 63.12 35.10 -53.25
CA MET A 1 62.20 36.11 -52.68
C MET A 1 60.96 36.15 -53.56
N VAL A 2 59.80 36.44 -52.95
CA VAL A 2 58.45 36.59 -53.52
C VAL A 2 57.54 35.34 -53.42
N VAL A 3 56.40 35.65 -52.80
CA VAL A 3 55.29 34.86 -52.28
C VAL A 3 54.08 34.98 -53.24
N GLN A 4 53.08 34.12 -53.04
CA GLN A 4 51.61 34.34 -53.24
C GLN A 4 50.87 33.70 -54.45
N THR A 5 50.07 32.67 -54.09
CA THR A 5 48.62 32.45 -54.35
C THR A 5 48.01 32.53 -55.76
N ALA A 6 47.27 31.47 -56.16
CA ALA A 6 45.93 31.61 -56.77
C ALA A 6 45.09 30.30 -56.80
N LYS A 7 43.98 30.33 -56.05
CA LYS A 7 42.58 29.92 -56.39
C LYS A 7 42.33 28.47 -56.87
N PHE A 8 41.76 27.58 -56.04
CA PHE A 8 40.30 27.39 -55.82
C PHE A 8 39.43 27.40 -57.10
N PHE A 9 39.15 26.22 -57.64
CA PHE A 9 37.98 25.98 -58.51
C PHE A 9 37.18 24.79 -57.96
N ARG A 10 36.06 25.11 -57.31
CA ARG A 10 35.04 24.15 -56.86
C ARG A 10 34.02 24.01 -57.98
N ASN A 11 33.97 22.84 -58.61
CA ASN A 11 32.97 22.49 -59.62
C ASN A 11 31.58 22.50 -58.95
N ARG A 12 30.66 23.34 -59.43
CA ARG A 12 29.30 23.49 -58.88
C ARG A 12 28.35 22.94 -59.93
N GLU A 13 27.79 21.75 -59.70
CA GLU A 13 26.77 21.17 -60.58
C GLU A 13 25.53 22.08 -60.62
N GLU A 14 25.26 22.65 -61.79
CA GLU A 14 24.07 23.46 -62.06
C GLU A 14 22.85 22.56 -62.21
N LYS A 15 21.87 22.70 -61.31
CA LYS A 15 20.58 22.02 -61.43
C LYS A 15 19.76 22.63 -62.57
N ASN A 16 19.44 21.81 -63.58
CA ASN A 16 18.65 22.18 -64.75
C ASN A 16 17.24 22.68 -64.35
N PRO A 17 16.87 23.92 -64.70
CA PRO A 17 15.63 24.57 -64.24
C PRO A 17 14.34 24.08 -64.94
N TYR A 18 14.41 23.18 -65.94
CA TYR A 18 13.24 22.71 -66.71
C TYR A 18 13.04 21.20 -66.72
N ASP A 19 13.35 20.50 -65.62
CA ASP A 19 13.02 19.07 -65.49
C ASP A 19 11.54 18.86 -65.08
N PHE A 20 10.65 18.97 -66.06
CA PHE A 20 9.22 18.71 -65.88
C PHE A 20 8.91 17.25 -65.53
N ALA A 21 9.80 16.31 -65.88
CA ALA A 21 9.64 14.90 -65.58
C ALA A 21 9.88 14.63 -64.08
N ALA A 22 10.94 15.20 -63.49
CA ALA A 22 11.16 15.17 -62.05
C ALA A 22 10.07 15.92 -61.27
N TYR A 23 9.59 17.06 -61.79
CA TYR A 23 8.50 17.81 -61.16
C TYR A 23 7.18 17.01 -61.09
N ARG A 24 6.78 16.35 -62.18
CA ARG A 24 5.57 15.48 -62.20
C ARG A 24 5.73 14.24 -61.31
N ARG A 25 6.93 13.66 -61.20
CA ARG A 25 7.23 12.49 -60.36
C ARG A 25 7.11 12.84 -58.86
N ASN A 26 7.62 13.99 -58.46
CA ASN A 26 7.55 14.48 -57.08
C ASN A 26 6.13 14.87 -56.66
N LEU A 27 5.29 15.36 -57.58
CA LEU A 27 3.86 15.61 -57.31
C LEU A 27 3.06 14.32 -57.10
N LYS A 28 3.36 13.26 -57.88
CA LYS A 28 2.74 11.94 -57.71
C LYS A 28 3.16 11.27 -56.39
N ILE A 29 4.45 11.37 -56.02
CA ILE A 29 4.98 10.86 -54.75
C ILE A 29 4.33 11.59 -53.56
N LYS A 30 4.20 12.93 -53.60
CA LYS A 30 3.52 13.70 -52.54
C LYS A 30 2.03 13.34 -52.39
N LYS A 31 1.33 13.04 -53.50
CA LYS A 31 -0.07 12.57 -53.46
C LYS A 31 -0.18 11.16 -52.88
N ILE A 32 0.71 10.24 -53.28
CA ILE A 32 0.74 8.86 -52.77
C ILE A 32 1.14 8.82 -51.29
N GLN A 33 2.10 9.65 -50.84
CA GLN A 33 2.50 9.76 -49.43
C GLN A 33 1.33 10.20 -48.54
N ARG A 34 0.51 11.16 -48.97
CA ARG A 34 -0.69 11.56 -48.22
C ARG A 34 -1.72 10.43 -48.14
N ILE A 35 -1.95 9.71 -49.24
CA ILE A 35 -2.88 8.57 -49.26
C ILE A 35 -2.38 7.44 -48.36
N ILE A 36 -1.08 7.11 -48.41
CA ILE A 36 -0.47 6.09 -47.53
C ILE A 36 -0.58 6.51 -46.07
N LEU A 37 -0.35 7.78 -45.74
CA LEU A 37 -0.50 8.27 -44.36
C LEU A 37 -1.96 8.20 -43.90
N THR A 38 -2.94 8.52 -44.75
CA THR A 38 -4.36 8.38 -44.42
C THR A 38 -4.77 6.92 -44.26
N VAL A 39 -4.28 6.02 -45.12
CA VAL A 39 -4.53 4.58 -45.01
C VAL A 39 -3.87 4.00 -43.75
N MET A 40 -2.63 4.39 -43.46
CA MET A 40 -1.95 4.00 -42.22
C MET A 40 -2.68 4.52 -40.97
N SER A 41 -3.19 5.75 -40.99
CA SER A 41 -3.99 6.26 -39.88
C SER A 41 -5.28 5.47 -39.69
N LEU A 42 -5.93 5.06 -40.78
CA LEU A 42 -7.13 4.23 -40.73
C LEU A 42 -6.83 2.83 -40.17
N VAL A 43 -5.69 2.23 -40.54
CA VAL A 43 -5.26 0.93 -40.00
C VAL A 43 -4.94 1.02 -38.51
N ILE A 44 -4.29 2.09 -38.06
CA ILE A 44 -4.01 2.31 -36.62
C ILE A 44 -5.30 2.50 -35.82
N ILE A 45 -6.27 3.25 -36.36
CA ILE A 45 -7.58 3.41 -35.73
C ILE A 45 -8.30 2.05 -35.65
N LEU A 46 -8.26 1.26 -36.71
CA LEU A 46 -8.85 -0.08 -36.73
C LEU A 46 -8.21 -1.01 -35.69
N LEU A 47 -6.87 -0.98 -35.55
CA LEU A 47 -6.14 -1.72 -34.53
C LEU A 47 -6.53 -1.28 -33.11
N MET A 48 -6.70 0.02 -32.87
CA MET A 48 -7.16 0.55 -31.57
C MET A 48 -8.59 0.10 -31.24
N VAL A 49 -9.48 0.04 -32.22
CA VAL A 49 -10.86 -0.46 -32.03
C VAL A 49 -10.87 -1.95 -31.70
N ILE A 50 -10.10 -2.76 -32.42
CA ILE A 50 -9.97 -4.20 -32.16
C ILE A 50 -9.37 -4.44 -30.76
N LEU A 51 -8.33 -3.68 -30.40
CA LEU A 51 -7.73 -3.74 -29.06
C LEU A 51 -8.75 -3.33 -27.98
N GLY A 52 -9.53 -2.27 -28.21
CA GLY A 52 -10.58 -1.84 -27.30
C GLY A 52 -11.66 -2.90 -27.08
N ILE A 53 -12.07 -3.60 -28.14
CA ILE A 53 -13.04 -4.70 -28.04
C ILE A 53 -12.43 -5.91 -27.32
N TYR A 54 -11.18 -6.26 -27.62
CA TYR A 54 -10.46 -7.36 -26.96
C TYR A 54 -10.29 -7.09 -25.46
N LEU A 55 -9.88 -5.87 -25.11
CA LEU A 55 -9.78 -5.45 -23.72
C LEU A 55 -11.15 -5.45 -23.04
N ASN A 56 -12.20 -4.92 -23.65
CA ASN A 56 -13.56 -4.94 -23.09
C ASN A 56 -14.15 -6.34 -22.87
N ARG A 57 -13.79 -7.33 -23.70
CA ARG A 57 -14.26 -8.72 -23.51
C ARG A 57 -13.47 -9.48 -22.45
N ASN A 58 -12.18 -9.18 -22.27
CA ASN A 58 -11.30 -9.93 -21.37
C ASN A 58 -11.05 -9.22 -20.03
N TYR A 59 -11.26 -7.90 -19.98
CA TYR A 59 -11.06 -7.03 -18.83
C TYR A 59 -12.27 -6.10 -18.71
N ASP A 60 -12.89 -6.04 -17.54
CA ASP A 60 -13.94 -5.06 -17.29
C ASP A 60 -13.31 -3.66 -17.35
N VAL A 61 -13.46 -2.97 -18.49
CA VAL A 61 -12.84 -1.65 -18.75
C VAL A 61 -13.27 -0.59 -17.73
N ASN A 62 -14.35 -0.86 -16.99
CA ASN A 62 -14.80 -0.04 -15.87
C ASN A 62 -13.83 -0.09 -14.69
N ASP A 63 -13.12 -1.19 -14.46
CA ASP A 63 -12.15 -1.33 -13.37
C ASP A 63 -10.87 -0.51 -13.65
N LEU A 64 -10.43 -0.47 -14.91
CA LEU A 64 -9.28 0.34 -15.33
C LEU A 64 -9.57 1.85 -15.29
N ALA A 65 -10.79 2.27 -15.64
CA ALA A 65 -11.19 3.68 -15.58
C ALA A 65 -11.43 4.17 -14.14
N GLN A 66 -11.99 3.32 -13.27
CA GLN A 66 -12.27 3.67 -11.87
C GLN A 66 -11.01 3.82 -11.01
N ASN A 67 -9.93 3.10 -11.34
CA ASN A 67 -8.62 3.25 -10.70
C ASN A 67 -7.90 4.57 -11.05
N LEU A 68 -8.38 5.32 -12.05
CA LEU A 68 -7.79 6.59 -12.48
C LEU A 68 -8.51 7.83 -11.91
N THR A 69 -9.77 7.71 -11.50
CA THR A 69 -10.59 8.87 -11.06
C THR A 69 -11.17 8.77 -9.64
N GLY A 70 -10.72 7.81 -8.84
CA GLY A 70 -10.79 7.86 -7.36
C GLY A 70 -12.17 7.96 -6.71
N ASN A 71 -13.27 7.81 -7.46
CA ASN A 71 -14.64 7.93 -6.94
C ASN A 71 -15.46 6.70 -7.33
N LYS A 72 -15.59 5.76 -6.39
CA LYS A 72 -16.59 4.68 -6.47
C LYS A 72 -17.92 5.18 -5.89
N VAL A 73 -18.92 5.32 -6.75
CA VAL A 73 -20.34 5.32 -6.34
C VAL A 73 -20.94 4.06 -6.96
N GLU A 74 -21.03 2.99 -6.19
CA GLU A 74 -21.65 1.74 -6.62
C GLU A 74 -23.00 1.60 -5.89
N THR A 75 -24.08 1.64 -6.66
CA THR A 75 -25.44 1.30 -6.19
C THR A 75 -25.76 -0.09 -6.74
N GLY A 76 -25.67 -1.11 -5.88
CA GLY A 76 -25.97 -2.50 -6.21
C GLY A 76 -24.98 -3.45 -5.52
N THR A 77 -25.41 -4.06 -4.41
CA THR A 77 -24.70 -5.13 -3.65
C THR A 77 -23.17 -5.05 -3.72
N VAL A 78 -22.65 -3.94 -3.20
CA VAL A 78 -21.22 -3.72 -3.06
C VAL A 78 -20.73 -4.69 -1.98
N GLN A 79 -20.08 -5.78 -2.36
CA GLN A 79 -19.07 -6.37 -1.49
C GLN A 79 -17.91 -5.35 -1.51
N SER A 80 -18.08 -4.27 -0.75
CA SER A 80 -17.08 -3.24 -0.62
C SER A 80 -15.84 -3.93 -0.08
N SER A 81 -14.72 -3.84 -0.79
CA SER A 81 -13.41 -4.09 -0.20
C SER A 81 -13.21 -2.99 0.86
N GLY A 82 -13.75 -3.24 2.05
CA GLY A 82 -14.00 -2.22 3.05
C GLY A 82 -14.83 -2.75 4.20
N PHE A 83 -14.96 -1.93 5.23
CA PHE A 83 -15.95 -2.16 6.27
C PHE A 83 -17.38 -1.95 5.71
N PRO A 84 -18.39 -2.67 6.23
CA PRO A 84 -18.34 -3.61 7.35
C PRO A 84 -17.74 -4.98 6.98
N VAL A 85 -16.95 -5.56 7.90
CA VAL A 85 -16.39 -6.92 7.77
C VAL A 85 -17.33 -7.93 8.46
N SER A 86 -17.66 -9.02 7.77
CA SER A 86 -18.46 -10.11 8.33
C SER A 86 -17.63 -10.98 9.26
N LEU A 87 -18.04 -11.10 10.52
CA LEU A 87 -17.44 -12.01 11.50
C LEU A 87 -18.16 -13.37 11.42
N VAL A 88 -17.43 -14.46 11.23
CA VAL A 88 -18.00 -15.81 11.10
C VAL A 88 -17.75 -16.58 12.39
N GLY A 89 -18.78 -16.71 13.23
CA GLY A 89 -18.68 -17.46 14.50
C GLY A 89 -17.90 -16.77 15.62
N GLU A 90 -17.35 -15.58 15.36
CA GLU A 90 -16.65 -14.76 16.35
C GLU A 90 -17.61 -13.77 17.02
N VAL A 91 -17.51 -13.65 18.33
CA VAL A 91 -18.25 -12.64 19.10
C VAL A 91 -17.31 -11.47 19.37
N PRO A 92 -17.57 -10.28 18.80
CA PRO A 92 -16.75 -9.10 19.06
C PRO A 92 -16.94 -8.65 20.51
N GLN A 93 -15.84 -8.47 21.24
CA GLN A 93 -15.88 -8.02 22.64
C GLN A 93 -15.37 -6.60 22.84
N GLU A 94 -14.29 -6.24 22.14
CA GLU A 94 -13.65 -4.92 22.28
C GLU A 94 -13.04 -4.51 20.95
N LEU A 95 -13.14 -3.21 20.63
CA LEU A 95 -12.57 -2.62 19.43
C LEU A 95 -11.70 -1.44 19.84
N VAL A 96 -10.45 -1.42 19.39
CA VAL A 96 -9.50 -0.33 19.66
C VAL A 96 -8.76 0.07 18.39
N VAL A 97 -8.23 1.29 18.35
CA VAL A 97 -7.36 1.75 17.25
C VAL A 97 -5.93 1.73 17.73
N SER A 98 -5.04 1.07 16.98
CA SER A 98 -3.60 1.03 17.24
C SER A 98 -2.84 1.41 15.97
N GLY A 99 -2.33 2.63 15.92
CA GLY A 99 -1.75 3.21 14.71
C GLY A 99 -2.76 3.35 13.59
N ASN A 100 -2.47 2.75 12.44
CA ASN A 100 -3.32 2.83 11.25
C ASN A 100 -4.28 1.64 11.11
N SER A 101 -4.43 0.85 12.18
CA SER A 101 -5.16 -0.41 12.19
C SER A 101 -6.28 -0.39 13.20
N LEU A 102 -7.40 -0.97 12.82
CA LEU A 102 -8.51 -1.27 13.72
C LEU A 102 -8.28 -2.65 14.31
N VAL A 103 -8.22 -2.75 15.63
CA VAL A 103 -8.00 -4.02 16.33
C VAL A 103 -9.29 -4.49 16.97
N LEU A 104 -9.71 -5.68 16.60
CA LEU A 104 -10.83 -6.38 17.20
C LEU A 104 -10.33 -7.46 18.15
N ARG A 105 -10.87 -7.50 19.36
CA ARG A 105 -10.75 -8.64 20.27
C ARG A 105 -12.04 -9.42 20.28
N THR A 106 -11.93 -10.71 19.99
CA THR A 106 -13.00 -11.69 20.10
C THR A 106 -12.83 -12.47 21.41
N THR A 107 -13.53 -13.58 21.58
CA THR A 107 -13.35 -14.45 22.75
C THR A 107 -11.97 -15.12 22.77
N ASP A 108 -11.43 -15.47 21.61
CA ASP A 108 -10.21 -16.28 21.50
C ASP A 108 -9.08 -15.59 20.72
N GLU A 109 -9.42 -14.64 19.86
CA GLU A 109 -8.50 -14.04 18.89
C GLU A 109 -8.44 -12.51 18.99
N ILE A 110 -7.29 -11.96 18.63
CA ILE A 110 -7.11 -10.53 18.35
C ILE A 110 -6.76 -10.38 16.88
N ILE A 111 -7.50 -9.53 16.17
CA ILE A 111 -7.43 -9.34 14.72
C ILE A 111 -7.16 -7.87 14.41
N PHE A 112 -6.15 -7.58 13.60
CA PHE A 112 -5.79 -6.27 13.10
C PHE A 112 -6.32 -6.11 11.67
N PHE A 113 -7.17 -5.13 11.46
CA PHE A 113 -7.69 -4.75 10.15
C PHE A 113 -7.03 -3.45 9.67
N ASP A 114 -6.78 -3.35 8.36
CA ASP A 114 -6.44 -2.08 7.73
C ASP A 114 -7.69 -1.19 7.53
N SER A 115 -7.49 0.01 6.98
CA SER A 115 -8.59 0.94 6.67
C SER A 115 -9.57 0.42 5.62
N SER A 116 -9.18 -0.60 4.85
CA SER A 116 -9.97 -1.25 3.80
C SER A 116 -10.61 -2.55 4.30
N GLY A 117 -10.58 -2.85 5.59
CA GLY A 117 -11.18 -4.04 6.17
C GLY A 117 -10.42 -5.35 5.92
N ASN A 118 -9.20 -5.31 5.37
CA ASN A 118 -8.38 -6.51 5.21
C ASN A 118 -7.67 -6.86 6.51
N THR A 119 -7.63 -8.14 6.85
CA THR A 119 -6.84 -8.65 7.97
C THR A 119 -5.34 -8.52 7.67
N GLN A 120 -4.65 -7.71 8.46
CA GLN A 120 -3.19 -7.53 8.39
C GLN A 120 -2.44 -8.55 9.26
N HIS A 121 -2.95 -8.78 10.48
CA HIS A 121 -2.36 -9.69 11.45
C HIS A 121 -3.45 -10.23 12.36
N SER A 122 -3.35 -11.50 12.76
CA SER A 122 -4.24 -12.06 13.78
C SER A 122 -3.52 -13.11 14.62
N PHE A 123 -3.97 -13.32 15.85
CA PHE A 123 -3.44 -14.35 16.74
C PHE A 123 -4.40 -14.74 17.87
N THR A 124 -4.37 -16.01 18.26
CA THR A 124 -5.07 -16.52 19.45
C THR A 124 -4.33 -16.13 20.72
N HIS A 125 -4.97 -15.42 21.66
CA HIS A 125 -4.28 -14.91 22.85
C HIS A 125 -4.11 -15.94 23.98
N ARG A 126 -4.98 -16.96 24.09
CA ARG A 126 -4.99 -17.97 25.19
C ARG A 126 -4.97 -17.40 26.62
N PHE A 127 -5.16 -16.09 26.78
CA PHE A 127 -5.32 -15.41 28.05
C PHE A 127 -6.71 -15.65 28.61
N THR A 128 -6.81 -15.82 29.93
CA THR A 128 -8.11 -15.98 30.61
C THR A 128 -8.89 -14.67 30.62
N ASN A 129 -8.22 -13.55 30.87
CA ASN A 129 -8.81 -12.21 30.92
C ASN A 129 -7.99 -11.24 30.06
N PRO A 130 -8.07 -11.33 28.72
CA PRO A 130 -7.27 -10.49 27.82
C PRO A 130 -7.67 -9.01 27.92
N VAL A 131 -6.71 -8.13 28.18
CA VAL A 131 -6.90 -6.67 28.14
C VAL A 131 -5.98 -6.06 27.10
N MET A 132 -6.57 -5.23 26.21
CA MET A 132 -5.85 -4.50 25.18
C MET A 132 -5.55 -3.07 25.63
N LYS A 133 -4.32 -2.61 25.35
CA LYS A 133 -3.87 -1.23 25.57
C LYS A 133 -3.21 -0.72 24.29
N PRO A 134 -3.90 0.13 23.50
CA PRO A 134 -3.34 0.65 22.26
C PRO A 134 -2.28 1.72 22.54
N GLY A 135 -1.17 1.63 21.81
CA GLY A 135 -0.21 2.73 21.61
C GLY A 135 -0.34 3.31 20.20
N SER A 136 0.65 4.11 19.79
CA SER A 136 0.67 4.74 18.47
C SER A 136 0.92 3.77 17.31
N SER A 137 1.62 2.65 17.55
CA SER A 137 1.96 1.67 16.52
C SER A 137 2.06 0.25 17.07
N ARG A 138 1.87 0.09 18.37
CA ARG A 138 2.01 -1.18 19.10
C ARG A 138 0.84 -1.32 20.03
N LEU A 139 0.35 -2.54 20.13
CA LEU A 139 -0.70 -2.95 21.04
C LEU A 139 -0.06 -3.77 22.15
N LEU A 140 -0.25 -3.36 23.40
CA LEU A 140 0.04 -4.20 24.55
C LEU A 140 -1.22 -5.01 24.88
N THR A 141 -1.10 -6.34 24.87
CA THR A 141 -2.15 -7.25 25.33
C THR A 141 -1.62 -8.02 26.52
N TYR A 142 -2.37 -8.07 27.63
CA TYR A 142 -1.97 -8.83 28.81
C TYR A 142 -3.12 -9.62 29.41
N ASP A 143 -2.79 -10.65 30.17
CA ASP A 143 -3.76 -11.44 30.92
C ASP A 143 -3.95 -10.82 32.31
N ARG A 144 -5.09 -10.15 32.53
CA ARG A 144 -5.37 -9.51 33.83
C ARG A 144 -5.61 -10.58 34.90
N GLY A 145 -4.80 -10.55 35.95
CA GLY A 145 -4.73 -11.59 36.97
C GLY A 145 -3.90 -12.81 36.55
N GLY A 146 -3.46 -12.87 35.29
CA GLY A 146 -2.47 -13.83 34.80
C GLY A 146 -1.05 -13.26 34.84
N TYR A 147 -0.12 -13.93 34.17
CA TYR A 147 1.32 -13.58 34.19
C TYR A 147 1.85 -13.17 32.82
N SER A 148 1.12 -13.48 31.75
CA SER A 148 1.60 -13.33 30.39
C SER A 148 1.18 -11.99 29.80
N TYR A 149 2.07 -11.42 28.99
CA TYR A 149 1.78 -10.25 28.18
C TYR A 149 2.48 -10.35 26.83
N ARG A 150 1.98 -9.58 25.87
CA ARG A 150 2.39 -9.61 24.48
C ARG A 150 2.31 -8.21 23.88
N ILE A 151 3.23 -7.91 22.96
CA ILE A 151 3.28 -6.66 22.24
C ILE A 151 3.26 -6.98 20.75
N ASP A 152 2.20 -6.52 20.08
CA ASP A 152 1.96 -6.76 18.67
C ASP A 152 1.82 -5.44 17.91
N SER A 153 1.84 -5.54 16.59
CA SER A 153 1.48 -4.47 15.67
C SER A 153 0.81 -5.09 14.45
N SER A 154 0.38 -4.26 13.50
CA SER A 154 -0.11 -4.73 12.20
C SER A 154 0.91 -5.55 11.41
N SER A 155 2.21 -5.40 11.67
CA SER A 155 3.26 -6.21 11.04
C SER A 155 3.56 -7.52 11.76
N GLY A 156 2.88 -7.81 12.88
CA GLY A 156 3.07 -9.02 13.67
C GLY A 156 3.61 -8.79 15.09
N LEU A 157 4.09 -9.89 15.68
CA LEU A 157 4.64 -9.97 17.03
C LEU A 157 5.95 -9.19 17.17
N HIS A 158 6.00 -8.29 18.15
CA HIS A 158 7.27 -7.65 18.57
C HIS A 158 7.88 -8.35 19.77
N TYR A 159 7.06 -8.71 20.76
CA TYR A 159 7.54 -9.32 21.99
C TYR A 159 6.46 -10.10 22.73
N THR A 160 6.88 -11.14 23.47
CA THR A 160 6.06 -11.87 24.43
C THR A 160 6.87 -12.07 25.69
N GLY A 161 6.22 -11.93 26.84
CA GLY A 161 6.88 -12.00 28.13
C GLY A 161 5.97 -12.53 29.22
N ARG A 162 6.58 -12.86 30.37
CA ARG A 162 5.89 -13.25 31.59
C ARG A 162 6.44 -12.46 32.76
N THR A 163 5.57 -12.07 33.68
CA THR A 163 5.92 -11.50 34.97
C THR A 163 5.99 -12.61 36.02
N GLU A 164 6.75 -12.38 37.10
CA GLU A 164 6.82 -13.33 38.21
C GLU A 164 5.53 -13.34 39.05
N SER A 165 4.88 -12.19 39.15
CA SER A 165 3.61 -11.99 39.85
C SER A 165 2.47 -11.67 38.89
N THR A 166 1.22 -11.72 39.38
CA THR A 166 0.05 -11.49 38.53
C THR A 166 -0.04 -10.03 38.06
N ILE A 167 -0.42 -9.83 36.79
CA ILE A 167 -0.57 -8.51 36.19
C ILE A 167 -1.90 -7.90 36.61
N LEU A 168 -1.84 -6.73 37.23
CA LEU A 168 -3.01 -5.97 37.66
C LEU A 168 -3.49 -5.05 36.54
N THR A 169 -2.56 -4.32 35.92
CA THR A 169 -2.83 -3.43 34.79
C THR A 169 -1.57 -3.14 34.00
N GLY A 170 -1.72 -2.57 32.80
CA GLY A 170 -0.62 -2.14 31.97
C GLY A 170 -0.96 -0.90 31.16
N ALA A 171 0.08 -0.25 30.65
CA ALA A 171 -0.02 0.85 29.71
C ALA A 171 1.15 0.81 28.73
N ILE A 172 0.92 1.26 27.50
CA ILE A 172 1.97 1.42 26.50
C ILE A 172 1.98 2.85 25.98
N SER A 173 3.18 3.40 25.82
CA SER A 173 3.39 4.74 25.29
C SER A 173 3.38 4.74 23.76
N GLY A 174 3.17 5.91 23.17
CA GLY A 174 3.33 6.12 21.73
C GLY A 174 4.76 5.93 21.19
N ARG A 175 5.76 5.71 22.04
CA ARG A 175 7.13 5.36 21.60
C ARG A 175 7.43 3.86 21.76
N GLY A 176 6.48 3.08 22.27
CA GLY A 176 6.60 1.63 22.44
C GLY A 176 7.22 1.18 23.76
N SER A 177 7.66 2.10 24.63
CA SER A 177 7.92 1.79 26.05
C SER A 177 6.60 1.48 26.75
N TYR A 178 6.61 0.55 27.70
CA TYR A 178 5.41 0.06 28.36
C TYR A 178 5.64 -0.14 29.86
N ALA A 179 4.56 -0.07 30.63
CA ALA A 179 4.58 -0.29 32.07
C ALA A 179 3.57 -1.38 32.43
N LEU A 180 3.94 -2.23 33.38
CA LEU A 180 3.08 -3.26 33.97
C LEU A 180 3.05 -3.06 35.48
N ALA A 181 1.85 -2.94 36.04
CA ALA A 181 1.64 -3.02 37.47
C ALA A 181 1.34 -4.48 37.83
N VAL A 182 2.10 -5.04 38.75
CA VAL A 182 1.99 -6.43 39.20
C VAL A 182 1.69 -6.49 40.69
N SER A 183 1.07 -7.58 41.13
CA SER A 183 0.89 -7.85 42.55
C SER A 183 2.23 -8.15 43.23
N GLU A 184 2.31 -7.88 44.53
CA GLU A 184 3.47 -8.19 45.35
C GLU A 184 3.02 -8.83 46.66
N THR A 185 3.86 -9.67 47.26
CA THR A 185 3.52 -10.28 48.55
C THR A 185 3.71 -9.30 49.72
N ARG A 186 4.71 -8.42 49.63
CA ARG A 186 5.12 -7.52 50.73
C ARG A 186 4.58 -6.08 50.61
N TYR A 187 4.14 -5.68 49.42
CA TYR A 187 3.64 -4.34 49.10
C TYR A 187 2.28 -4.45 48.42
N ALA A 188 1.59 -3.31 48.21
CA ALA A 188 0.33 -3.31 47.48
C ALA A 188 0.49 -3.77 46.01
N GLY A 189 1.67 -3.56 45.43
CA GLY A 189 2.07 -4.00 44.09
C GLY A 189 3.36 -3.31 43.68
N SER A 190 3.92 -3.68 42.54
CA SER A 190 5.07 -2.98 41.94
C SER A 190 4.75 -2.58 40.50
N VAL A 191 5.38 -1.50 40.04
CA VAL A 191 5.26 -1.02 38.64
C VAL A 191 6.60 -1.19 37.96
N ILE A 192 6.60 -1.96 36.87
CA ILE A 192 7.77 -2.27 36.06
C ILE A 192 7.65 -1.50 34.75
N VAL A 193 8.60 -0.61 34.47
CA VAL A 193 8.66 0.16 33.22
C VAL A 193 9.75 -0.42 32.35
N ASN A 194 9.37 -0.81 31.13
CA ASN A 194 10.23 -1.39 30.13
C ASN A 194 10.37 -0.47 28.91
N SER A 195 11.55 -0.52 28.29
CA SER A 195 11.86 0.18 27.06
C SER A 195 11.14 -0.47 25.86
N ARG A 196 11.21 0.19 24.70
CA ARG A 196 10.73 -0.38 23.44
C ARG A 196 11.46 -1.69 23.04
N THR A 197 12.69 -1.87 23.52
CA THR A 197 13.53 -3.06 23.29
C THR A 197 13.32 -4.14 24.35
N ASN A 198 12.35 -3.93 25.27
CA ASN A 198 11.98 -4.86 26.35
C ASN A 198 13.03 -4.98 27.46
N GLU A 199 13.84 -3.93 27.64
CA GLU A 199 14.75 -3.81 28.78
C GLU A 199 14.04 -3.10 29.93
N GLU A 200 14.18 -3.62 31.16
CA GLU A 200 13.66 -2.95 32.36
C GLU A 200 14.43 -1.66 32.61
N ILE A 201 13.72 -0.52 32.60
CA ILE A 201 14.30 0.81 32.85
C ILE A 201 14.18 1.16 34.34
N LEU A 202 13.01 0.87 34.92
CA LEU A 202 12.65 1.30 36.26
C LEU A 202 11.68 0.28 36.87
N ARG A 203 11.84 0.07 38.18
CA ARG A 203 10.86 -0.60 39.01
C ARG A 203 10.55 0.23 40.24
N TRP A 204 9.26 0.42 40.51
CA TRP A 204 8.75 1.12 41.67
C TRP A 204 7.91 0.16 42.54
N TYR A 205 7.97 0.31 43.86
CA TYR A 205 7.34 -0.57 44.86
C TYR A 205 6.45 0.25 45.82
#